data_AF-A0A7U3ZK51-F1
#
_entry.id   AF-A0A7U3ZK51-F1
#
_cell.length_a   1.000
_cell.length_b   1.000
_cell.length_c   1.000
_cell.angle_alpha   90.00
_cell.angle_beta   90.00
_cell.angle_gamma   90.00
#
_symmetry.space_group_name_H-M   'P 1'
#
loop_
_entity.id
_entity.type
_entity.pdbx_description
1 polymer ?
#
loop_
_entity_poly.entity_id
_entity_poly.type
_entity_poly.pdbx_seq_one_letter_code
_entity_poly.pdbx_strand_id
1 'polypeptide(L)' 'MKQFNSPTEKESYYAKRRQRGLIVGAIGGAVLGLGFLIQYILYMQGTSFNGVMYAFTGVGILMVLYAGVEIFGW' A
#
# COMPACT_ATOMS: atom_id res chain seq x y z
N MET A 1 11.39 -9.48 -17.88
CA MET A 1 10.27 -8.67 -18.41
C MET A 1 9.33 -9.58 -19.18
N LYS A 2 8.01 -9.45 -19.02
CA LYS A 2 7.05 -10.28 -19.74
C LYS A 2 7.12 -9.95 -21.24
N GLN A 3 7.17 -10.96 -22.09
CA GLN A 3 7.13 -10.78 -23.55
C GLN A 3 5.65 -10.63 -23.95
N PHE A 4 5.35 -9.61 -24.75
CA PHE A 4 3.99 -9.31 -25.22
C PHE A 4 3.92 -9.56 -26.72
N ASN A 5 2.82 -10.17 -27.18
CA ASN A 5 2.65 -10.49 -28.59
C ASN A 5 2.15 -9.28 -29.40
N SER A 6 1.63 -8.25 -28.73
CA SER A 6 1.20 -7.00 -29.35
C SER A 6 1.32 -5.78 -28.41
N PRO A 7 1.35 -4.56 -28.96
CA PRO A 7 1.27 -3.32 -28.16
C PRO A 7 -0.01 -3.22 -27.32
N THR A 8 -1.14 -3.71 -27.82
CA THR A 8 -2.44 -3.68 -27.13
C THR A 8 -2.50 -4.64 -25.94
N GLU A 9 -1.87 -5.82 -26.05
CA GLU A 9 -1.72 -6.76 -24.93
C GLU A 9 -0.84 -6.17 -23.82
N LYS A 10 0.22 -5.46 -24.21
CA LYS A 10 1.08 -4.75 -23.26
C LYS A 10 0.30 -3.68 -22.49
N GLU A 11 -0.45 -2.84 -23.18
CA GLU A 11 -1.21 -1.74 -22.58
C GLU A 11 -2.27 -2.25 -21.59
N SER A 12 -3.08 -3.22 -22.01
CA SER A 12 -4.10 -3.85 -21.15
C SER A 12 -3.51 -4.51 -19.90
N TYR A 13 -2.34 -5.15 -20.01
CA TYR A 13 -1.63 -5.72 -18.86
C TYR A 13 -1.20 -4.65 -17.84
N TYR A 14 -0.58 -3.56 -18.30
CA TYR A 14 -0.14 -2.47 -17.42
C TYR A 14 -1.32 -1.67 -16.85
N ALA A 15 -2.42 -1.51 -17.60
CA ALA A 15 -3.64 -0.89 -17.09
C ALA A 15 -4.23 -1.68 -15.92
N LYS A 16 -4.29 -3.01 -16.03
CA LYS A 16 -4.76 -3.89 -14.94
C LYS A 16 -3.84 -3.83 -13.72
N ARG A 17 -2.52 -3.81 -13.92
CA ARG A 17 -1.54 -3.63 -12.82
C ARG A 17 -1.71 -2.28 -12.13
N ARG A 18 -1.83 -1.19 -12.88
CA ARG A 18 -2.07 0.15 -12.32
C ARG A 18 -3.34 0.21 -11.48
N GLN A 19 -4.44 -0.39 -11.95
CA GLN A 19 -5.69 -0.44 -11.19
C GLN A 19 -5.50 -1.21 -9.87
N ARG A 20 -4.84 -2.37 -9.90
CA ARG A 20 -4.51 -3.13 -8.68
C ARG A 20 -3.63 -2.31 -7.74
N GLY A 21 -2.59 -1.67 -8.28
CA GLY A 21 -1.70 -0.83 -7.51
C GLY A 21 -2.43 0.33 -6.83
N LEU A 22 -3.33 1.02 -7.53
CA LEU A 22 -4.17 2.08 -6.94
C LEU A 22 -5.03 1.56 -5.79
N ILE A 23 -5.68 0.41 -5.95
CA ILE A 23 -6.51 -0.20 -4.89
C ILE A 23 -5.66 -0.54 -3.68
N VAL A 24 -4.54 -1.25 -3.87
CA VAL A 24 -3.68 -1.66 -2.77
C VAL A 24 -3.02 -0.45 -2.09
N GLY A 25 -2.67 0.58 -2.87
CA GLY A 25 -2.10 1.82 -2.35
C GLY A 25 -3.10 2.60 -1.49
N ALA A 26 -4.36 2.67 -1.92
CA ALA A 26 -5.43 3.29 -1.13
C ALA A 26 -5.67 2.53 0.19
N ILE A 27 -5.67 1.20 0.17
CA ILE A 27 -5.78 0.39 1.39
C ILE A 27 -4.56 0.61 2.29
N GLY A 28 -3.35 0.59 1.73
CA GLY A 28 -2.11 0.86 2.47
C GLY A 28 -2.13 2.23 3.14
N GLY A 29 -2.57 3.27 2.43
CA GLY A 29 -2.77 4.61 2.99
C GLY A 29 -3.80 4.65 4.12
N ALA A 30 -4.93 3.95 3.97
CA ALA A 30 -5.93 3.83 5.02
C ALA A 30 -5.39 3.11 6.27
N VAL A 31 -4.58 2.05 6.09
CA VAL A 31 -3.92 1.33 7.18
C VAL A 31 -2.94 2.24 7.93
N LEU A 32 -2.16 3.06 7.23
CA LEU A 32 -1.28 4.05 7.85
C LEU A 32 -2.07 5.10 8.64
N GLY A 33 -3.15 5.62 8.06
CA GLY A 33 -4.03 6.59 8.73
C GLY A 33 -4.68 6.01 9.99
N LEU A 34 -5.18 4.78 9.92
CA LEU A 34 -5.74 4.07 11.08
C LEU A 34 -4.69 3.79 12.15
N GLY A 35 -3.49 3.35 11.75
CA GLY A 35 -2.37 3.16 12.67
C GLY A 35 -2.03 4.42 13.46
N PHE A 36 -2.00 5.57 12.77
CA PHE A 36 -1.79 6.87 13.40
C PHE A 36 -2.91 7.25 14.38
N LEU A 37 -4.17 7.04 14.00
CA LEU A 37 -5.32 7.33 14.88
C LEU A 37 -5.29 6.48 16.15
N ILE A 38 -5.04 5.17 16.02
CA ILE A 38 -4.97 4.26 17.17
C ILE A 38 -3.79 4.64 18.06
N GLN A 39 -2.63 4.96 17.48
CA GLN A 39 -1.47 5.44 18.22
C GLN A 39 -1.82 6.68 19.05
N TYR A 40 -2.52 7.66 18.46
CA TYR A 40 -2.92 8.88 19.17
C TYR A 40 -3.86 8.58 20.35
N ILE A 41 -4.83 7.68 20.17
CA ILE A 41 -5.74 7.26 21.25
C ILE A 41 -4.96 6.60 22.40
N LEU A 42 -4.04 5.69 22.08
CA LEU A 42 -3.23 4.99 23.09
C LEU A 42 -2.29 5.93 23.83
N TYR A 43 -1.71 6.91 23.12
CA TYR A 43 -0.89 7.97 23.71
C TYR A 43 -1.69 8.78 24.74
N MET A 44 -2.92 9.19 24.41
CA MET A 44 -3.79 9.94 25.31
C MET A 44 -4.21 9.14 26.56
N GLN A 45 -4.19 7.80 26.48
CA GLN A 45 -4.51 6.90 27.59
C GLN A 45 -3.28 6.52 28.44
N GLY A 46 -2.08 6.98 28.08
CA GLY A 46 -0.84 6.57 28.76
C GLY A 46 -0.45 5.11 28.53
N THR A 47 -1.03 4.46 27.50
CA THR A 47 -0.80 3.06 27.18
C THR A 47 0.37 2.94 26.19
N SER A 48 1.17 1.87 26.33
CA SER A 48 2.21 1.56 25.35
C SER A 48 1.61 1.32 23.96
N PHE A 49 2.07 2.10 22.97
CA PHE A 49 1.58 2.05 21.59
C PHE A 49 2.61 1.53 20.58
N ASN A 50 3.85 1.28 21.02
CA ASN A 50 4.97 0.94 20.13
C ASN A 50 4.66 -0.26 19.23
N GLY A 51 4.07 -1.33 19.79
CA GLY A 51 3.72 -2.53 19.03
C GLY A 51 2.68 -2.26 17.93
N VAL A 52 1.64 -1.49 18.26
CA VAL A 52 0.59 -1.10 17.30
C VAL A 52 1.16 -0.18 16.23
N MET A 53 1.92 0.83 16.62
CA MET A 53 2.57 1.75 15.70
C MET A 53 3.45 0.98 14.69
N TYR A 54 4.39 0.17 15.16
CA TYR A 54 5.30 -0.55 14.26
C TYR A 54 4.58 -1.55 13.34
N ALA A 55 3.57 -2.25 13.84
CA ALA A 55 2.81 -3.21 13.03
C ALA A 55 2.03 -2.52 11.90
N PHE A 56 1.22 -1.51 12.23
CA PHE A 56 0.40 -0.82 11.23
C PHE A 56 1.24 0.03 10.28
N THR A 57 2.27 0.71 10.77
CA THR A 57 3.21 1.44 9.92
C THR A 57 3.97 0.50 8.99
N GLY A 58 4.47 -0.63 9.50
CA GLY A 58 5.17 -1.63 8.69
C GLY A 58 4.30 -2.19 7.57
N VAL A 59 3.10 -2.69 7.91
CA VAL A 59 2.15 -3.24 6.92
C VAL A 59 1.74 -2.18 5.91
N GLY A 60 1.38 -0.98 6.38
CA GLY A 60 0.95 0.12 5.51
C GLY A 60 2.02 0.54 4.51
N ILE A 61 3.28 0.67 4.96
CA ILE A 61 4.41 0.99 4.07
C ILE A 61 4.61 -0.10 3.02
N LEU A 62 4.61 -1.38 3.42
CA LEU A 62 4.77 -2.49 2.47
C LEU A 62 3.70 -2.49 1.39
N MET A 63 2.44 -2.19 1.75
CA MET A 63 1.34 -2.08 0.80
C MET A 63 1.52 -0.90 -0.16
N VAL A 64 1.94 0.26 0.34
CA VAL A 64 2.19 1.45 -0.51
C VAL A 64 3.38 1.22 -1.45
N LEU A 65 4.44 0.56 -0.99
CA LEU A 65 5.59 0.21 -1.84
C LEU A 65 5.19 -0.79 -2.93
N TYR A 66 4.43 -1.84 -2.57
CA TYR A 66 3.89 -2.79 -3.54
C TYR A 66 2.99 -2.11 -4.57
N ALA A 67 2.14 -1.18 -4.14
CA ALA A 67 1.33 -0.35 -5.03
C ALA A 67 2.19 0.47 -6.00
N GLY A 68 3.31 1.04 -5.54
CA GLY A 68 4.28 1.72 -6.39
C GLY A 68 4.83 0.80 -7.49
N VAL A 69 5.27 -0.41 -7.13
CA VAL A 69 5.75 -1.41 -8.11
C VAL A 69 4.68 -1.75 -9.15
N GLU A 70 3.42 -1.87 -8.73
CA GLU A 70 2.30 -2.14 -9.63
C GLU A 70 1.98 -0.96 -10.56
N ILE A 71 2.04 0.28 -10.08
CA ILE A 71 1.70 1.49 -10.85
C ILE A 71 2.82 1.85 -11.84
N PHE A 72 4.07 1.82 -11.38
CA PHE A 72 5.24 2.16 -12.19
C PHE A 72 5.67 1.02 -13.12
N GLY A 73 5.17 -0.20 -12.88
CA GLY A 73 5.40 -1.34 -13.77
C GLY A 73 6.82 -1.89 -13.70
N TRP A 74 7.51 -1.73 -12.56
CA TRP A 74 8.77 -2.39 -12.24
C TRP A 74 8.58 -3.92 -12.06
#